data_AF-A0A7X3IGZ3-F1
#
_entry.id   AF-A0A7X3IGZ3-F1
#
_cell.length_a   1.000
_cell.length_b   1.000
_cell.length_c   1.000
_cell.angle_alpha   90.00
_cell.angle_beta   90.00
_cell.angle_gamma   90.00
#
_symmetry.space_group_name_H-M   'P 1'
#
loop_
_entity.id
_entity.type
_entity.pdbx_description
1 polymer ?
#
loop_
_entity_poly.entity_id
_entity_poly.type
_entity_poly.pdbx_seq_one_letter_code
_entity_poly.pdbx_strand_id
1 'polypeptide(L)'
;MTRLKIDADGTDVLQGMTYNVFETGQGRIVKRFITVEGQQEFLIPEYNYSAKNPVYIIVNGVEVVPESIETGKITLTNPLSSGIEVVCIAYGNPAMKRDGCLDTPYEGCSNYHHPYAALKHKDTYFFSLNHAPETCTVLGVKLKRLIVNIKAGDDVTTEIRNALGFQRDKFVIHEGIVYLPYQYNGFPAVIGYNANINGVNKRTVETVIVESTCVRLNDRLFPNVNLRRGEFFGLLYNLLSNLHNRYTDTKLELNPSPQRNIADGASLDSKWYAKQVRTLFDEKFMDGCYVFPLYADDKFEGQECMTRAEAVTYLNRFIEWVTEKYR
;
A
#
# COMPACT_ATOMS: atom_id res chain seq x y z
N MET A 1 -0.93 8.64 10.48
CA MET A 1 -0.62 9.59 9.38
C MET A 1 0.67 9.07 8.75
N THR A 2 0.60 8.35 7.62
CA THR A 2 1.72 7.56 7.05
C THR A 2 1.81 7.80 5.54
N ARG A 3 1.86 9.07 5.14
CA ARG A 3 2.17 9.49 3.78
C ARG A 3 3.26 10.53 3.88
N LEU A 4 4.44 10.23 3.35
CA LEU A 4 5.40 11.27 2.96
C LEU A 4 4.74 11.97 1.78
N LYS A 5 4.16 13.14 2.05
CA LYS A 5 3.47 13.94 1.04
C LYS A 5 4.42 14.99 0.50
N ILE A 6 4.44 15.05 -0.83
CA ILE A 6 4.49 16.23 -1.70
C ILE A 6 4.53 17.57 -0.97
N ASP A 7 3.31 17.93 -0.57
CA ASP A 7 2.88 19.25 -0.09
C ASP A 7 1.51 19.11 0.62
N ALA A 8 0.97 20.23 1.10
CA ALA A 8 -0.43 20.38 1.54
C ALA A 8 -1.45 19.94 0.47
N ASP A 9 -1.06 19.94 -0.81
CA ASP A 9 -1.87 19.52 -1.97
C ASP A 9 -2.00 17.99 -2.12
N GLY A 10 -1.25 17.19 -1.35
CA GLY A 10 -1.56 15.76 -1.16
C GLY A 10 -0.97 14.76 -2.16
N THR A 11 -0.06 15.17 -3.06
CA THR A 11 0.66 14.24 -3.95
C THR A 11 1.64 13.38 -3.14
N ASP A 12 1.64 12.05 -3.34
CA ASP A 12 2.53 11.13 -2.61
C ASP A 12 3.94 11.11 -3.22
N VAL A 13 5.00 11.17 -2.39
CA VAL A 13 6.42 11.16 -2.84
C VAL A 13 6.79 9.85 -3.53
N LEU A 14 6.25 8.75 -3.03
CA LEU A 14 6.40 7.40 -3.56
C LEU A 14 5.01 6.77 -3.65
N GLN A 15 4.54 6.54 -4.88
CA GLN A 15 3.34 5.74 -5.10
C GLN A 15 3.68 4.26 -4.89
N GLY A 16 2.81 3.53 -4.20
CA GLY A 16 2.99 2.10 -4.03
C GLY A 16 2.67 1.35 -5.32
N MET A 17 3.29 0.20 -5.53
CA MET A 17 2.93 -0.73 -6.60
C MET A 17 1.83 -1.68 -6.12
N THR A 18 0.85 -1.89 -6.99
CA THR A 18 -0.28 -2.76 -6.75
C THR A 18 0.01 -4.19 -7.18
N TYR A 19 -0.53 -5.16 -6.45
CA TYR A 19 -0.34 -6.58 -6.71
C TYR A 19 -1.47 -7.42 -6.11
N ASN A 20 -1.68 -8.61 -6.66
CA ASN A 20 -2.62 -9.60 -6.12
C ASN A 20 -2.26 -11.05 -6.48
N VAL A 21 -1.09 -11.28 -7.09
CA VAL A 21 -0.58 -12.60 -7.44
C VAL A 21 0.65 -12.89 -6.60
N PHE A 22 0.72 -14.13 -6.11
CA PHE A 22 1.81 -14.61 -5.27
C PHE A 22 2.52 -15.79 -5.95
N GLU A 23 3.76 -16.05 -5.58
CA GLU A 23 4.46 -17.26 -6.00
C GLU A 23 3.65 -18.51 -5.61
N THR A 24 3.72 -19.56 -6.43
CA THR A 24 2.97 -20.80 -6.21
C THR A 24 3.31 -21.40 -4.84
N GLY A 25 2.29 -21.64 -4.01
CA GLY A 25 2.44 -22.16 -2.65
C GLY A 25 2.92 -21.12 -1.61
N GLN A 26 3.14 -19.86 -2.01
CA GLN A 26 3.52 -18.76 -1.13
C GLN A 26 2.46 -17.65 -1.12
N GLY A 27 1.20 -18.05 -1.19
CA GLY A 27 0.07 -17.14 -1.11
C GLY A 27 -0.07 -16.47 0.25
N ARG A 28 -0.81 -15.37 0.29
CA ARG A 28 -1.27 -14.77 1.54
C ARG A 28 -2.28 -15.69 2.22
N ILE A 29 -2.05 -16.02 3.48
CA ILE A 29 -2.90 -16.89 4.30
C ILE A 29 -3.20 -16.17 5.60
N VAL A 30 -4.49 -16.12 5.97
CA VAL A 30 -4.92 -15.67 7.29
C VAL A 30 -5.82 -16.77 7.84
N LYS A 31 -5.44 -17.36 8.97
CA LYS A 31 -6.23 -18.38 9.66
C LYS A 31 -6.46 -17.98 11.10
N ARG A 32 -7.70 -18.20 11.53
CA ARG A 32 -8.16 -17.92 12.89
C ARG A 32 -8.51 -19.23 13.57
N PHE A 33 -8.04 -19.39 14.80
CA PHE A 33 -8.34 -20.49 15.68
C PHE A 33 -8.91 -19.96 16.98
N ILE A 34 -9.89 -20.67 17.53
CA ILE A 34 -10.25 -20.58 18.94
C ILE A 34 -9.68 -21.81 19.60
N THR A 35 -8.79 -21.59 20.56
CA THR A 35 -8.04 -22.66 21.21
C THR A 35 -8.93 -23.53 22.09
N VAL A 36 -8.58 -24.82 22.14
CA VAL A 36 -9.02 -25.74 23.19
C VAL A 36 -7.96 -25.84 24.28
N GLU A 37 -8.34 -26.38 25.44
CA GLU A 37 -7.45 -26.45 26.60
C GLU A 37 -6.20 -27.27 26.27
N GLY A 38 -5.02 -26.70 26.51
CA GLY A 38 -3.74 -27.35 26.25
C GLY A 38 -3.30 -27.34 24.78
N GLN A 39 -4.00 -26.63 23.89
CA GLN A 39 -3.63 -26.60 22.48
C GLN A 39 -2.30 -25.88 22.25
N GLN A 40 -1.39 -26.55 21.54
CA GLN A 40 -0.09 -26.01 21.10
C GLN A 40 0.07 -26.04 19.59
N GLU A 41 -0.58 -26.99 18.92
CA GLU A 41 -0.45 -27.20 17.48
C GLU A 41 -1.62 -26.58 16.70
N PHE A 42 -1.28 -25.92 15.61
CA PHE A 42 -2.22 -25.27 14.69
C PHE A 42 -1.97 -25.76 13.27
N LEU A 43 -2.97 -26.43 12.69
CA LEU A 43 -2.87 -27.00 11.34
C LEU A 43 -3.31 -25.98 10.30
N ILE A 44 -2.44 -25.70 9.34
CA ILE A 44 -2.66 -24.82 8.18
C ILE A 44 -2.21 -25.57 6.92
N PRO A 45 -2.97 -26.57 6.45
CA PRO A 45 -2.54 -27.48 5.38
C PRO A 45 -2.08 -26.80 4.08
N GLU A 46 -2.63 -25.63 3.77
CA GLU A 46 -2.28 -24.84 2.59
C GLU A 46 -0.96 -24.04 2.71
N TYR A 47 -0.36 -23.97 3.91
CA TYR A 47 0.87 -23.22 4.12
C TYR A 47 2.10 -24.06 3.81
N ASN A 48 2.92 -23.59 2.87
CA ASN A 48 4.23 -24.15 2.58
C ASN A 48 5.33 -23.27 3.20
N TYR A 49 6.15 -23.85 4.07
CA TYR A 49 7.19 -23.10 4.77
C TYR A 49 8.22 -22.53 3.78
N SER A 50 8.50 -21.24 3.91
CA SER A 50 9.52 -20.54 3.13
C SER A 50 10.05 -19.35 3.91
N ALA A 51 11.39 -19.17 3.92
CA ALA A 51 12.01 -17.99 4.52
C ALA A 51 11.57 -16.67 3.85
N LYS A 52 11.09 -16.74 2.59
CA LYS A 52 10.54 -15.58 1.86
C LYS A 52 9.09 -15.27 2.21
N ASN A 53 8.38 -16.19 2.87
CA ASN A 53 7.00 -16.03 3.29
C ASN A 53 6.83 -16.53 4.74
N PRO A 54 7.42 -15.84 5.73
CA PRO A 54 7.31 -16.24 7.12
C PRO A 54 5.87 -16.11 7.63
N VAL A 55 5.53 -16.91 8.63
CA VAL A 55 4.26 -16.81 9.35
C VAL A 55 4.44 -16.01 10.64
N TYR A 56 3.52 -15.08 10.85
CA TYR A 56 3.35 -14.30 12.07
C TYR A 56 2.16 -14.86 12.85
N ILE A 57 2.31 -14.97 14.16
CA ILE A 57 1.27 -15.51 15.04
C ILE A 57 0.88 -14.45 16.04
N ILE A 58 -0.42 -14.22 16.16
CA ILE A 58 -0.99 -13.25 17.09
C ILE A 58 -1.90 -14.01 18.05
N VAL A 59 -1.58 -13.97 19.34
CA VAL A 59 -2.37 -14.57 20.43
C VAL A 59 -3.02 -13.44 21.22
N ASN A 60 -4.36 -13.38 21.24
CA ASN A 60 -5.13 -12.29 21.88
C ASN A 60 -4.64 -10.87 21.50
N GLY A 61 -4.25 -10.67 20.24
CA GLY A 61 -3.76 -9.39 19.74
C GLY A 61 -2.28 -9.09 19.99
N VAL A 62 -1.53 -10.01 20.62
CA VAL A 62 -0.09 -9.87 20.86
C VAL A 62 0.68 -10.82 19.92
N GLU A 63 1.70 -10.30 19.24
CA GLU A 63 2.58 -11.12 18.41
C GLU A 63 3.45 -12.06 19.26
N VAL A 64 3.48 -13.34 18.91
CA VAL A 64 4.23 -14.38 19.61
C VAL A 64 5.11 -15.13 18.61
N VAL A 65 6.35 -15.39 19.00
CA VAL A 65 7.28 -16.20 18.22
C VAL A 65 6.96 -17.69 18.47
N PRO A 66 6.67 -18.49 17.43
CA PRO A 66 6.46 -19.93 17.59
C PRO A 66 7.76 -20.65 17.95
N GLU A 67 7.60 -21.86 18.50
CA GLU A 67 8.72 -22.78 18.70
C GLU A 67 9.19 -23.38 17.38
N SER A 68 8.24 -23.84 16.56
CA SER A 68 8.54 -24.39 15.23
C SER A 68 7.45 -24.04 14.22
N ILE A 69 7.89 -23.90 12.97
CA ILE A 69 7.03 -23.66 11.81
C ILE A 69 7.42 -24.71 10.76
N GLU A 70 6.46 -25.55 10.41
CA GLU A 70 6.59 -26.60 9.41
C GLU A 70 5.58 -26.37 8.27
N THR A 71 5.78 -27.00 7.13
CA THR A 71 4.75 -27.03 6.09
C THR A 71 3.49 -27.69 6.66
N GLY A 72 2.37 -26.99 6.60
CA GLY A 72 1.09 -27.47 7.11
C GLY A 72 0.83 -27.27 8.60
N LYS A 73 1.83 -26.88 9.41
CA LYS A 73 1.70 -26.91 10.88
C LYS A 73 2.56 -25.85 11.58
N ILE A 74 2.02 -25.32 12.67
CA ILE A 74 2.68 -24.37 13.55
C ILE A 74 2.58 -24.86 14.99
N THR A 75 3.67 -24.79 15.74
CA THR A 75 3.73 -25.19 17.15
C THR A 75 4.17 -24.02 18.03
N LEU A 76 3.39 -23.73 19.06
CA LEU A 76 3.71 -22.73 20.08
C LEU A 76 4.42 -23.37 21.27
N THR A 77 5.37 -22.62 21.86
CA THR A 77 6.18 -23.09 22.99
C THR A 77 5.34 -23.45 24.21
N ASN A 78 4.31 -22.66 24.51
CA ASN A 78 3.48 -22.85 25.71
C ASN A 78 2.07 -23.31 25.32
N PRO A 79 1.48 -24.26 26.07
CA PRO A 79 0.09 -24.63 25.90
C PRO A 79 -0.83 -23.45 26.21
N LEU A 80 -1.84 -23.25 25.37
CA LEU A 80 -2.82 -22.19 25.54
C LEU A 80 -4.06 -22.71 26.28
N SER A 81 -4.62 -21.84 27.13
CA SER A 81 -5.93 -22.06 27.75
C SER A 81 -7.04 -22.01 26.69
N SER A 82 -8.12 -22.70 26.97
CA SER A 82 -9.31 -22.70 26.11
C SER A 82 -9.91 -21.30 25.91
N GLY A 83 -10.45 -21.05 24.72
CA GLY A 83 -11.16 -19.82 24.38
C GLY A 83 -10.27 -18.64 23.96
N ILE A 84 -8.95 -18.82 23.90
CA ILE A 84 -8.00 -17.81 23.39
C ILE A 84 -8.06 -17.76 21.87
N GLU A 85 -8.09 -16.55 21.31
CA GLU A 85 -8.02 -16.34 19.87
C GLU A 85 -6.55 -16.34 19.39
N VAL A 86 -6.28 -17.19 18.39
CA VAL A 86 -4.99 -17.26 17.72
C VAL A 86 -5.19 -16.97 16.24
N VAL A 87 -4.45 -16.00 15.71
CA VAL A 87 -4.46 -15.64 14.29
C VAL A 87 -3.07 -15.91 13.71
N CYS A 88 -3.00 -16.78 12.72
CA CYS A 88 -1.79 -17.09 11.97
C CYS A 88 -1.83 -16.38 10.61
N ILE A 89 -0.77 -15.67 10.27
CA ILE A 89 -0.71 -14.77 9.11
C ILE A 89 0.56 -15.06 8.31
N ALA A 90 0.42 -15.54 7.08
CA ALA A 90 1.46 -15.46 6.06
C ALA A 90 1.08 -14.32 5.10
N TYR A 91 1.93 -13.30 4.94
CA TYR A 91 1.60 -12.16 4.07
C TYR A 91 1.67 -12.48 2.58
N GLY A 92 2.34 -13.57 2.23
CA GLY A 92 2.58 -14.02 0.87
C GLY A 92 3.84 -13.39 0.28
N ASN A 93 4.47 -14.12 -0.64
CA ASN A 93 5.56 -13.60 -1.45
C ASN A 93 5.02 -13.20 -2.85
N PRO A 94 5.00 -11.91 -3.20
CA PRO A 94 4.45 -11.45 -4.47
C PRO A 94 5.16 -12.09 -5.66
N ALA A 95 4.39 -12.58 -6.64
CA ALA A 95 4.97 -13.02 -7.90
C ALA A 95 5.46 -11.81 -8.69
N MET A 96 6.72 -11.85 -9.15
CA MET A 96 7.34 -10.76 -9.88
C MET A 96 7.37 -11.07 -11.39
N LYS A 97 7.16 -10.04 -12.21
CA LYS A 97 7.32 -10.06 -13.66
C LYS A 97 8.42 -9.10 -14.06
N ARG A 98 9.21 -9.50 -15.05
CA ARG A 98 10.20 -8.61 -15.66
C ARG A 98 9.56 -7.86 -16.81
N ASP A 99 9.38 -6.55 -16.64
CA ASP A 99 8.94 -5.62 -17.69
C ASP A 99 10.14 -4.78 -18.14
N GLY A 100 10.91 -5.35 -19.07
CA GLY A 100 12.21 -4.85 -19.50
C GLY A 100 13.23 -4.88 -18.36
N CYS A 101 13.44 -3.72 -17.75
CA CYS A 101 14.35 -3.50 -16.62
C CYS A 101 13.67 -3.50 -15.25
N LEU A 102 12.35 -3.38 -15.22
CA LEU A 102 11.57 -3.28 -13.99
C LEU A 102 11.10 -4.68 -13.58
N ASP A 103 11.53 -5.16 -12.42
CA ASP A 103 10.90 -6.31 -11.78
C ASP A 103 9.68 -5.81 -11.01
N THR A 104 8.49 -5.88 -11.60
CA THR A 104 7.24 -5.40 -10.99
C THR A 104 6.39 -6.57 -10.51
N PRO A 105 5.56 -6.40 -9.49
CA PRO A 105 4.67 -7.48 -9.08
C PRO A 105 3.54 -7.71 -10.09
N TYR A 106 3.03 -8.94 -10.14
CA TYR A 106 1.90 -9.30 -11.00
C TYR A 106 0.56 -8.81 -10.44
N GLU A 107 -0.31 -8.40 -11.38
CA GLU A 107 -1.75 -8.21 -11.16
C GLU A 107 -2.51 -9.17 -12.07
N GLY A 108 -3.27 -10.08 -11.48
CA GLY A 108 -3.93 -11.19 -12.16
C GLY A 108 -5.46 -11.19 -12.10
N CYS A 109 -6.07 -10.36 -11.25
CA CYS A 109 -7.54 -10.22 -11.22
C CYS A 109 -7.98 -8.77 -11.51
N SER A 110 -8.98 -8.63 -12.38
CA SER A 110 -9.58 -7.34 -12.75
C SER A 110 -10.76 -6.96 -11.85
N ASN A 111 -11.49 -7.96 -11.32
CA ASN A 111 -12.70 -7.77 -10.50
C ASN A 111 -12.36 -7.84 -9.01
N TYR A 112 -11.41 -7.02 -8.57
CA TYR A 112 -11.05 -6.95 -7.15
C TYR A 112 -12.06 -6.11 -6.37
N HIS A 113 -12.37 -6.56 -5.16
CA HIS A 113 -13.32 -5.93 -4.25
C HIS A 113 -12.74 -5.84 -2.86
N HIS A 114 -13.09 -4.78 -2.14
CA HIS A 114 -12.77 -4.69 -0.72
C HIS A 114 -13.41 -5.87 0.02
N PRO A 115 -12.70 -6.53 0.95
CA PRO A 115 -13.28 -7.57 1.77
C PRO A 115 -14.48 -7.02 2.55
N TYR A 116 -15.55 -7.80 2.56
CA TYR A 116 -16.80 -7.41 3.20
C TYR A 116 -17.44 -8.55 3.98
N ALA A 117 -18.35 -8.20 4.88
CA ALA A 117 -19.22 -9.15 5.57
C ALA A 117 -20.57 -8.51 5.88
N ALA A 118 -21.63 -9.30 5.84
CA ALA A 118 -22.93 -8.89 6.33
C ALA A 118 -22.94 -8.96 7.87
N LEU A 119 -23.48 -7.91 8.50
CA LEU A 119 -23.71 -7.89 9.94
C LEU A 119 -24.95 -8.72 10.29
N LYS A 120 -25.01 -9.26 11.51
CA LYS A 120 -26.12 -10.13 11.96
C LYS A 120 -27.49 -9.46 11.86
N HIS A 121 -27.57 -8.16 12.13
CA HIS A 121 -28.81 -7.38 12.04
C HIS A 121 -28.82 -6.46 10.81
N LYS A 122 -28.34 -6.94 9.66
CA LYS A 122 -28.27 -6.18 8.41
C LYS A 122 -29.58 -5.51 8.03
N ASP A 123 -30.70 -6.25 8.07
CA ASP A 123 -31.99 -5.76 7.57
C ASP A 123 -32.62 -4.67 8.46
N THR A 124 -32.17 -4.57 9.71
CA THR A 124 -32.63 -3.56 10.67
C THR A 124 -31.54 -2.58 11.07
N TYR A 125 -30.41 -2.60 10.36
CA TYR A 125 -29.32 -1.66 10.52
C TYR A 125 -29.80 -0.25 10.19
N PHE A 126 -29.33 0.73 10.98
CA PHE A 126 -29.53 2.13 10.64
C PHE A 126 -28.31 2.96 11.01
N PHE A 127 -27.98 3.90 10.13
CA PHE A 127 -26.97 4.91 10.39
C PHE A 127 -27.62 6.15 11.03
N SER A 128 -27.03 6.66 12.11
CA SER A 128 -27.51 7.88 12.76
C SER A 128 -26.36 8.60 13.45
N LEU A 129 -26.21 9.90 13.19
CA LEU A 129 -25.25 10.77 13.89
C LEU A 129 -25.69 11.11 15.33
N ASN A 130 -26.96 10.87 15.67
CA ASN A 130 -27.51 11.12 17.00
C ASN A 130 -27.30 9.95 17.97
N HIS A 131 -26.85 8.80 17.46
CA HIS A 131 -26.55 7.61 18.26
C HIS A 131 -25.04 7.44 18.40
N ALA A 132 -24.64 6.49 19.24
CA ALA A 132 -23.22 6.16 19.40
C ALA A 132 -22.62 5.80 18.02
N PRO A 133 -21.45 6.36 17.67
CA PRO A 133 -20.85 6.17 16.38
C PRO A 133 -20.46 4.71 16.18
N GLU A 134 -20.50 4.28 14.92
CA GLU A 134 -20.02 2.98 14.51
C GLU A 134 -18.52 2.86 14.77
N THR A 135 -18.11 1.67 15.19
CA THR A 135 -16.71 1.38 15.53
C THR A 135 -16.26 0.12 14.84
N CYS A 136 -15.02 0.10 14.37
CA CYS A 136 -14.38 -1.08 13.84
C CYS A 136 -12.98 -1.19 14.44
N THR A 137 -12.67 -2.37 14.97
CA THR A 137 -11.33 -2.70 15.46
C THR A 137 -10.86 -3.99 14.82
N VAL A 138 -9.65 -3.99 14.26
CA VAL A 138 -9.03 -5.17 13.66
C VAL A 138 -7.65 -5.34 14.26
N LEU A 139 -7.36 -6.51 14.86
CA LEU A 139 -6.09 -6.79 15.56
C LEU A 139 -5.68 -5.67 16.54
N GLY A 140 -6.63 -5.16 17.32
CA GLY A 140 -6.40 -4.06 18.27
C GLY A 140 -6.28 -2.66 17.65
N VAL A 141 -6.24 -2.54 16.31
CA VAL A 141 -6.20 -1.24 15.61
C VAL A 141 -7.61 -0.73 15.36
N LYS A 142 -7.93 0.45 15.88
CA LYS A 142 -9.21 1.14 15.65
C LYS A 142 -9.20 1.84 14.29
N LEU A 143 -10.16 1.50 13.43
CA LEU A 143 -10.36 2.14 12.13
C LEU A 143 -11.33 3.32 12.24
N LYS A 144 -11.20 4.29 11.33
CA LYS A 144 -12.05 5.47 11.23
C LYS A 144 -13.19 5.24 10.26
N ARG A 145 -14.40 5.61 10.66
CA ARG A 145 -15.57 5.51 9.79
C ARG A 145 -15.46 6.52 8.64
N LEU A 146 -15.58 6.03 7.42
CA LEU A 146 -15.73 6.85 6.21
C LEU A 146 -17.19 6.83 5.77
N ILE A 147 -17.83 7.99 5.65
CA ILE A 147 -19.17 8.12 5.09
C ILE A 147 -19.02 8.27 3.57
N VAL A 148 -19.69 7.39 2.82
CA VAL A 148 -19.68 7.40 1.35
C VAL A 148 -21.07 7.76 0.88
N ASN A 149 -21.17 8.80 0.04
CA ASN A 149 -22.43 9.25 -0.53
C ASN A 149 -22.71 8.46 -1.81
N ILE A 150 -23.55 7.44 -1.73
CA ILE A 150 -23.94 6.60 -2.87
C ILE A 150 -25.29 7.12 -3.37
N LYS A 151 -25.39 7.48 -4.65
CA LYS A 151 -26.65 7.96 -5.25
C LYS A 151 -27.48 6.78 -5.74
N ALA A 152 -28.78 7.02 -5.92
CA ALA A 152 -29.66 6.02 -6.49
C ALA A 152 -29.22 5.67 -7.92
N GLY A 153 -28.98 4.38 -8.17
CA GLY A 153 -28.52 3.86 -9.46
C GLY A 153 -26.99 3.66 -9.57
N ASP A 154 -26.21 4.15 -8.60
CA ASP A 154 -24.76 3.91 -8.58
C ASP A 154 -24.45 2.45 -8.20
N ASP A 155 -23.37 1.90 -8.74
CA ASP A 155 -22.83 0.63 -8.22
C ASP A 155 -22.13 0.87 -6.89
N VAL A 156 -22.81 0.48 -5.81
CA VAL A 156 -22.33 0.52 -4.41
C VAL A 156 -20.89 0.03 -4.30
N THR A 157 -20.56 -1.05 -4.97
CA THR A 157 -19.25 -1.71 -4.86
C THR A 157 -18.15 -0.84 -5.47
N THR A 158 -18.42 -0.24 -6.63
CA THR A 158 -17.50 0.69 -7.30
C THR A 158 -17.32 1.98 -6.51
N GLU A 159 -18.40 2.56 -5.99
CA GLU A 159 -18.32 3.81 -5.22
C GLU A 159 -17.54 3.63 -3.91
N ILE A 160 -17.80 2.54 -3.17
CA ILE A 160 -17.05 2.22 -1.96
C ILE A 160 -15.58 1.95 -2.30
N ARG A 161 -15.30 1.24 -3.39
CA ARG A 161 -13.93 0.99 -3.86
C ARG A 161 -13.18 2.28 -4.18
N ASN A 162 -13.82 3.21 -4.87
CA ASN A 162 -13.21 4.51 -5.21
C ASN A 162 -12.99 5.36 -3.96
N ALA A 163 -13.94 5.36 -3.04
CA ALA A 163 -13.87 6.16 -1.81
C ALA A 163 -12.82 5.63 -0.81
N LEU A 164 -12.75 4.31 -0.62
CA LEU A 164 -11.84 3.68 0.34
C LEU A 164 -10.41 3.54 -0.23
N GLY A 165 -10.29 3.18 -1.52
CA GLY A 165 -9.02 3.03 -2.21
C GLY A 165 -8.02 2.18 -1.43
N PHE A 166 -6.80 2.70 -1.23
CA PHE A 166 -5.76 2.05 -0.41
C PHE A 166 -5.62 2.64 1.01
N GLN A 167 -6.69 3.27 1.54
CA GLN A 167 -6.66 3.85 2.88
C GLN A 167 -6.72 2.74 3.94
N ARG A 168 -5.60 2.53 4.63
CA ARG A 168 -5.42 1.44 5.61
C ARG A 168 -6.14 1.69 6.95
N ASP A 169 -6.48 2.94 7.28
CA ASP A 169 -7.02 3.35 8.59
C ASP A 169 -8.52 3.64 8.58
N LYS A 170 -9.24 3.27 7.52
CA LYS A 170 -10.68 3.57 7.36
C LYS A 170 -11.52 2.33 7.13
N PHE A 171 -12.80 2.42 7.46
CA PHE A 171 -13.81 1.39 7.14
C PHE A 171 -15.13 2.03 6.71
N VAL A 172 -15.96 1.27 6.01
CA VAL A 172 -17.29 1.68 5.55
C VAL A 172 -18.31 0.65 6.04
N ILE A 173 -19.48 1.11 6.49
CA ILE A 173 -20.68 0.29 6.61
C ILE A 173 -21.72 0.89 5.67
N HIS A 174 -22.37 0.05 4.87
CA HIS A 174 -23.46 0.46 4.00
C HIS A 174 -24.53 -0.63 4.01
N GLU A 175 -25.76 -0.26 4.33
CA GLU A 175 -26.90 -1.18 4.42
C GLU A 175 -26.59 -2.45 5.23
N GLY A 176 -25.93 -2.27 6.39
CA GLY A 176 -25.56 -3.37 7.27
C GLY A 176 -24.47 -4.31 6.75
N ILE A 177 -23.77 -3.94 5.67
CA ILE A 177 -22.57 -4.62 5.17
C ILE A 177 -21.36 -3.79 5.55
N VAL A 178 -20.38 -4.41 6.22
CA VAL A 178 -19.10 -3.77 6.52
C VAL A 178 -18.09 -4.06 5.41
N TYR A 179 -17.33 -3.04 5.01
CA TYR A 179 -16.25 -3.10 4.02
C TYR A 179 -14.96 -2.62 4.67
N LEU A 180 -13.91 -3.44 4.57
CA LEU A 180 -12.60 -3.13 5.13
C LEU A 180 -11.53 -2.94 4.03
N PRO A 181 -10.41 -2.28 4.35
CA PRO A 181 -9.25 -2.21 3.47
C PRO A 181 -8.75 -3.59 3.04
N TYR A 182 -8.18 -3.70 1.83
CA TYR A 182 -7.71 -4.98 1.26
C TYR A 182 -6.77 -5.79 2.16
N GLN A 183 -5.93 -5.09 2.94
CA GLN A 183 -5.00 -5.71 3.89
C GLN A 183 -5.71 -6.49 5.01
N TYR A 184 -6.99 -6.23 5.26
CA TYR A 184 -7.76 -6.90 6.31
C TYR A 184 -8.59 -8.09 5.81
N ASN A 185 -8.39 -8.53 4.56
CA ASN A 185 -9.02 -9.75 4.04
C ASN A 185 -8.70 -10.97 4.94
N GLY A 186 -9.72 -11.71 5.35
CA GLY A 186 -9.61 -12.88 6.22
C GLY A 186 -9.37 -12.57 7.70
N PHE A 187 -9.27 -11.29 8.10
CA PHE A 187 -9.07 -10.93 9.51
C PHE A 187 -10.40 -10.82 10.27
N PRO A 188 -10.42 -11.24 11.55
CA PRO A 188 -11.55 -10.96 12.42
C PRO A 188 -11.60 -9.45 12.75
N ALA A 189 -12.79 -8.88 12.60
CA ALA A 189 -13.07 -7.48 12.87
C ALA A 189 -14.18 -7.38 13.92
N VAL A 190 -13.93 -6.64 15.00
CA VAL A 190 -14.93 -6.31 16.01
C VAL A 190 -15.66 -5.06 15.56
N ILE A 191 -16.94 -5.20 15.23
CA ILE A 191 -17.78 -4.13 14.71
C ILE A 191 -18.83 -3.75 15.74
N GLY A 192 -18.88 -2.47 16.09
CA GLY A 192 -19.96 -1.88 16.86
C GLY A 192 -20.86 -1.04 15.95
N TYR A 193 -22.16 -1.30 15.93
CA TYR A 193 -23.13 -0.64 15.06
C TYR A 193 -24.49 -0.52 15.72
N ASN A 194 -25.39 0.27 15.13
CA ASN A 194 -26.75 0.46 15.62
C ASN A 194 -27.74 -0.33 14.76
N ALA A 195 -28.66 -1.03 15.41
CA ALA A 195 -29.73 -1.77 14.76
C ALA A 195 -31.02 -1.69 15.57
N ASN A 196 -32.16 -1.80 14.88
CA ASN A 196 -33.45 -1.95 15.54
C ASN A 196 -33.67 -3.43 15.86
N ILE A 197 -33.74 -3.76 17.14
CA ILE A 197 -33.92 -5.14 17.61
C ILE A 197 -35.20 -5.18 18.42
N ASN A 198 -36.21 -5.86 17.90
CA ASN A 198 -37.55 -5.98 18.50
C ASN A 198 -38.19 -4.62 18.79
N GLY A 199 -38.09 -3.66 17.86
CA GLY A 199 -38.64 -2.32 18.01
C GLY A 199 -37.77 -1.35 18.82
N VAL A 200 -36.67 -1.82 19.40
CA VAL A 200 -35.77 -1.00 20.22
C VAL A 200 -34.46 -0.75 19.51
N ASN A 201 -34.08 0.52 19.38
CA ASN A 201 -32.78 0.92 18.87
C ASN A 201 -31.69 0.54 19.88
N LYS A 202 -30.79 -0.37 19.49
CA LYS A 202 -29.70 -0.84 20.34
C LYS A 202 -28.38 -0.76 19.60
N ARG A 203 -27.33 -0.42 20.35
CA ARG A 203 -25.95 -0.62 19.92
C ARG A 203 -25.60 -2.09 20.13
N THR A 204 -25.13 -2.73 19.07
CA THR A 204 -24.68 -4.12 19.08
C THR A 204 -23.21 -4.16 18.75
N VAL A 205 -22.50 -5.14 19.31
CA VAL A 205 -21.11 -5.42 18.99
C VAL A 205 -21.01 -6.89 18.62
N GLU A 206 -20.35 -7.19 17.51
CA GLU A 206 -20.07 -8.55 17.09
C GLU A 206 -18.71 -8.66 16.41
N THR A 207 -18.20 -9.88 16.28
CA THR A 207 -16.97 -10.17 15.52
C THR A 207 -17.35 -10.81 14.20
N VAL A 208 -16.93 -10.21 13.09
CA VAL A 208 -17.15 -10.72 11.73
C VAL A 208 -15.82 -11.00 11.04
N ILE A 209 -15.79 -11.98 10.15
CA ILE A 209 -14.65 -12.23 9.28
C ILE A 209 -15.01 -11.67 7.91
N VAL A 210 -14.25 -10.69 7.45
CA VAL A 210 -14.46 -10.10 6.13
C VAL A 210 -13.65 -10.84 5.08
N GLU A 211 -14.28 -11.14 3.96
CA GLU A 211 -13.65 -11.91 2.90
C GLU A 211 -13.92 -11.28 1.53
N SER A 212 -12.98 -11.49 0.63
CA SER A 212 -13.11 -11.21 -0.80
C SER A 212 -12.28 -12.24 -1.55
N THR A 213 -12.85 -12.74 -2.65
CA THR A 213 -12.21 -13.72 -3.53
C THR A 213 -10.97 -13.14 -4.22
N CYS A 214 -10.95 -11.83 -4.45
CA CYS A 214 -9.76 -11.16 -4.93
C CYS A 214 -9.58 -9.76 -4.33
N VAL A 215 -8.40 -9.56 -3.73
CA VAL A 215 -8.00 -8.31 -3.11
C VAL A 215 -6.78 -7.73 -3.80
N ARG A 216 -6.78 -6.41 -4.00
CA ARG A 216 -5.66 -5.68 -4.59
C ARG A 216 -4.84 -5.06 -3.47
N LEU A 217 -3.62 -5.57 -3.26
CA LEU A 217 -2.69 -5.03 -2.28
C LEU A 217 -1.87 -3.90 -2.90
N ASN A 218 -1.31 -3.06 -2.04
CA ASN A 218 -0.46 -1.94 -2.45
C ASN A 218 0.64 -1.74 -1.42
N ASP A 219 1.88 -1.97 -1.85
CA ASP A 219 3.06 -1.75 -1.03
C ASP A 219 4.01 -0.77 -1.69
N ARG A 220 4.78 -0.07 -0.86
CA ARG A 220 5.69 0.99 -1.32
C ARG A 220 7.13 0.53 -1.50
N LEU A 221 7.47 -0.60 -0.91
CA LEU A 221 8.83 -1.10 -0.92
C LEU A 221 8.85 -2.49 -1.55
N PHE A 222 9.59 -2.57 -2.64
CA PHE A 222 9.90 -3.80 -3.34
C PHE A 222 11.41 -3.77 -3.58
N PRO A 223 12.22 -4.42 -2.71
CA PRO A 223 13.67 -4.22 -2.68
C PRO A 223 14.38 -4.69 -3.94
N ASN A 224 13.73 -5.55 -4.74
CA ASN A 224 14.28 -6.11 -5.97
C ASN A 224 13.87 -5.34 -7.24
N VAL A 225 13.09 -4.27 -7.12
CA VAL A 225 12.73 -3.43 -8.28
C VAL A 225 13.93 -2.57 -8.66
N ASN A 226 14.45 -2.76 -9.86
CA ASN A 226 15.35 -1.79 -10.47
C ASN A 226 14.52 -0.62 -11.05
N LEU A 227 15.05 0.60 -11.00
CA LEU A 227 14.40 1.78 -11.59
C LEU A 227 14.92 2.03 -13.01
N ARG A 228 14.05 2.58 -13.87
CA ARG A 228 14.50 3.22 -15.11
C ARG A 228 15.24 4.50 -14.81
N ARG A 229 16.15 4.92 -15.70
CA ARG A 229 16.86 6.20 -15.53
C ARG A 229 15.91 7.38 -15.40
N GLY A 230 14.86 7.44 -16.21
CA GLY A 230 13.86 8.50 -16.14
C GLY A 230 13.07 8.52 -14.82
N GLU A 231 12.74 7.37 -14.26
CA GLU A 231 12.03 7.26 -12.98
C GLU A 231 12.89 7.72 -11.81
N PHE A 232 14.18 7.40 -11.84
CA PHE A 232 15.15 7.91 -10.88
C PHE A 232 15.23 9.45 -10.92
N PHE A 233 15.21 10.06 -12.10
CA PHE A 233 15.16 11.53 -12.22
C PHE A 233 13.82 12.12 -11.76
N GLY A 234 12.70 11.41 -11.97
CA GLY A 234 11.42 11.75 -11.35
C GLY A 234 11.51 11.78 -9.82
N LEU A 235 12.17 10.78 -9.22
CA LEU A 235 12.44 10.75 -7.79
C LEU A 235 13.34 11.91 -7.33
N LEU A 236 14.42 12.21 -8.07
CA LEU A 236 15.29 13.35 -7.80
C LEU A 236 14.52 14.67 -7.80
N TYR A 237 13.62 14.87 -8.76
CA TYR A 237 12.79 16.08 -8.82
C TYR A 237 11.85 16.17 -7.60
N ASN A 238 11.26 15.04 -7.18
CA ASN A 238 10.43 15.03 -5.98
C ASN A 238 11.25 15.36 -4.72
N LEU A 239 12.49 14.87 -4.62
CA LEU A 239 13.41 15.24 -3.54
C LEU A 239 13.75 16.73 -3.60
N LEU A 240 14.05 17.27 -4.78
CA LEU A 240 14.31 18.69 -4.98
C LEU A 240 13.12 19.55 -4.57
N SER A 241 11.90 19.18 -4.95
CA SER A 241 10.68 19.90 -4.58
C SER A 241 10.52 19.96 -3.06
N ASN A 242 10.76 18.84 -2.36
CA ASN A 242 10.72 18.82 -0.89
C ASN A 242 11.77 19.73 -0.27
N LEU A 243 12.98 19.75 -0.83
CA LEU A 243 14.05 20.64 -0.35
C LEU A 243 13.72 22.10 -0.64
N HIS A 244 13.31 22.44 -1.86
CA HIS A 244 12.90 23.79 -2.28
C HIS A 244 11.83 24.33 -1.33
N ASN A 245 10.72 23.62 -1.17
CA ASN A 245 9.59 24.06 -0.35
C ASN A 245 9.95 24.22 1.14
N ARG A 246 11.08 23.67 1.60
CA ARG A 246 11.60 23.86 2.95
C ARG A 246 12.49 25.11 3.09
N TYR A 247 13.21 25.49 2.03
CA TYR A 247 14.18 26.58 2.04
C TYR A 247 13.69 27.85 1.32
N THR A 248 12.55 27.78 0.64
CA THR A 248 11.96 28.91 -0.08
C THR A 248 10.47 29.01 0.19
N ASP A 249 9.95 30.24 0.18
CA ASP A 249 8.51 30.52 0.30
C ASP A 249 7.73 30.31 -1.00
N THR A 250 8.44 30.04 -2.11
CA THR A 250 7.86 29.76 -3.42
C THR A 250 7.79 28.26 -3.69
N LYS A 251 6.79 27.84 -4.46
CA LYS A 251 6.67 26.46 -4.94
C LYS A 251 7.65 26.23 -6.09
N LEU A 252 8.28 25.05 -6.12
CA LEU A 252 9.11 24.65 -7.25
C LEU A 252 8.24 24.44 -8.50
N GLU A 253 8.52 25.18 -9.56
CA GLU A 253 7.82 25.04 -10.84
C GLU A 253 8.65 24.25 -11.85
N LEU A 254 7.95 23.49 -12.70
CA LEU A 254 8.56 22.83 -13.84
C LEU A 254 8.99 23.89 -14.87
N ASN A 255 10.13 23.68 -15.53
CA ASN A 255 10.54 24.57 -16.62
C ASN A 255 9.61 24.35 -17.84
N PRO A 256 8.83 25.36 -18.26
CA PRO A 256 7.89 25.20 -19.37
C PRO A 256 8.57 25.08 -20.73
N SER A 257 9.81 25.58 -20.87
CA SER A 257 10.55 25.64 -22.14
C SER A 257 12.03 25.27 -21.95
N PRO A 258 12.36 24.01 -21.63
CA PRO A 258 13.73 23.54 -21.47
C PRO A 258 14.56 23.78 -22.74
N GLN A 259 15.75 24.34 -22.60
CA GLN A 259 16.59 24.71 -23.75
C GLN A 259 17.58 23.61 -24.15
N ARG A 260 17.94 22.72 -23.23
CA ARG A 260 18.87 21.63 -23.50
C ARG A 260 18.30 20.64 -24.52
N ASN A 261 19.06 20.42 -25.60
CA ASN A 261 18.79 19.35 -26.54
C ASN A 261 19.13 17.99 -25.93
N ILE A 262 18.20 17.03 -26.03
CA ILE A 262 18.39 15.63 -25.64
C ILE A 262 17.98 14.82 -26.87
N ALA A 263 18.93 14.13 -27.50
CA ALA A 263 18.74 13.51 -28.80
C ALA A 263 17.59 12.49 -28.83
N ASP A 264 17.39 11.75 -27.73
CA ASP A 264 16.31 10.79 -27.55
C ASP A 264 15.12 11.35 -26.74
N GLY A 265 15.02 12.67 -26.59
CA GLY A 265 13.99 13.32 -25.77
C GLY A 265 12.56 12.97 -26.15
N ALA A 266 12.29 12.71 -27.44
CA ALA A 266 10.97 12.27 -27.91
C ALA A 266 10.52 10.94 -27.29
N SER A 267 11.44 10.07 -26.90
CA SER A 267 11.12 8.81 -26.20
C SER A 267 10.51 9.03 -24.81
N LEU A 268 10.69 10.23 -24.24
CA LEU A 268 10.21 10.59 -22.92
C LEU A 268 8.80 11.17 -22.93
N ASP A 269 8.31 11.72 -24.04
CA ASP A 269 7.12 12.61 -24.04
C ASP A 269 5.83 11.94 -23.51
N SER A 270 5.71 10.63 -23.67
CA SER A 270 4.57 9.85 -23.15
C SER A 270 4.69 9.45 -21.67
N LYS A 271 5.80 9.81 -21.00
CA LYS A 271 6.13 9.34 -19.65
C LYS A 271 5.75 10.38 -18.60
N TRP A 272 5.29 9.92 -17.45
CA TRP A 272 4.85 10.78 -16.35
C TRP A 272 5.97 11.66 -15.77
N TYR A 273 7.22 11.22 -15.89
CA TYR A 273 8.42 11.94 -15.43
C TYR A 273 9.07 12.85 -16.49
N ALA A 274 8.50 12.96 -17.69
CA ALA A 274 9.15 13.63 -18.82
C ALA A 274 9.52 15.09 -18.52
N LYS A 275 8.58 15.84 -17.93
CA LYS A 275 8.77 17.25 -17.61
C LYS A 275 9.81 17.45 -16.51
N GLN A 276 9.81 16.56 -15.51
CA GLN A 276 10.76 16.55 -14.40
C GLN A 276 12.18 16.30 -14.91
N VAL A 277 12.36 15.28 -15.77
CA VAL A 277 13.63 14.98 -16.42
C VAL A 277 14.13 16.20 -17.19
N ARG A 278 13.31 16.76 -18.09
CA ARG A 278 13.72 17.91 -18.90
C ARG A 278 14.04 19.15 -18.06
N THR A 279 13.29 19.38 -16.98
CA THR A 279 13.58 20.47 -16.02
C THR A 279 14.95 20.27 -15.39
N LEU A 280 15.22 19.09 -14.81
CA LEU A 280 16.50 18.80 -14.17
C LEU A 280 17.67 18.85 -15.15
N PHE A 281 17.51 18.34 -16.36
CA PHE A 281 18.56 18.34 -17.36
C PHE A 281 18.89 19.74 -17.87
N ASP A 282 17.98 20.71 -17.79
CA ASP A 282 18.24 22.10 -18.18
C ASP A 282 18.94 22.92 -17.09
N GLU A 283 18.99 22.42 -15.85
CA GLU A 283 19.65 23.08 -14.73
C GLU A 283 21.17 23.13 -14.93
N LYS A 284 21.76 24.23 -14.47
CA LYS A 284 23.18 24.54 -14.61
C LYS A 284 23.79 24.90 -13.25
N PHE A 285 25.07 24.59 -13.09
CA PHE A 285 25.90 25.16 -12.04
C PHE A 285 26.16 26.66 -12.31
N MET A 286 26.70 27.40 -11.34
CA MET A 286 27.06 28.82 -11.49
C MET A 286 28.09 29.07 -12.60
N ASP A 287 28.89 28.07 -12.97
CA ASP A 287 29.85 28.15 -14.08
C ASP A 287 29.18 28.05 -15.47
N GLY A 288 27.86 27.82 -15.53
CA GLY A 288 27.08 27.67 -16.75
C GLY A 288 27.09 26.27 -17.36
N CYS A 289 27.83 25.31 -16.76
CA CYS A 289 27.81 23.91 -17.16
C CYS A 289 26.51 23.23 -16.71
N TYR A 290 25.99 22.32 -17.52
CA TYR A 290 24.82 21.53 -17.14
C TYR A 290 25.13 20.59 -15.98
N VAL A 291 24.18 20.48 -15.03
CA VAL A 291 24.35 19.68 -13.80
C VAL A 291 24.51 18.20 -14.10
N PHE A 292 23.62 17.68 -14.96
CA PHE A 292 23.58 16.26 -15.28
C PHE A 292 24.23 15.99 -16.65
N PRO A 293 25.12 14.99 -16.78
CA PRO A 293 25.71 14.64 -18.07
C PRO A 293 24.73 13.85 -18.96
N LEU A 294 24.87 14.01 -20.28
CA LEU A 294 24.31 13.10 -21.28
C LEU A 294 25.40 12.10 -21.70
N TYR A 295 25.01 11.05 -22.42
CA TYR A 295 25.97 10.16 -23.09
C TYR A 295 26.68 10.88 -24.23
N ALA A 296 27.75 10.25 -24.75
CA ALA A 296 28.60 10.83 -25.79
C ALA A 296 27.86 11.10 -27.12
N ASP A 297 26.69 10.48 -27.33
CA ASP A 297 25.81 10.68 -28.48
C ASP A 297 24.63 11.62 -28.19
N ASP A 298 24.75 12.45 -27.15
CA ASP A 298 23.75 13.42 -26.67
C ASP A 298 22.42 12.78 -26.22
N LYS A 299 22.41 11.48 -25.94
CA LYS A 299 21.23 10.77 -25.40
C LYS A 299 21.22 10.73 -23.88
N PHE A 300 20.02 10.59 -23.34
CA PHE A 300 19.76 10.29 -21.93
C PHE A 300 19.41 8.81 -21.69
N GLU A 301 18.76 8.18 -22.67
CA GLU A 301 18.30 6.79 -22.62
C GLU A 301 17.41 6.53 -21.38
N GLY A 302 16.37 7.35 -21.22
CA GLY A 302 15.55 7.37 -20.00
C GLY A 302 14.72 6.11 -19.72
N GLN A 303 14.56 5.22 -20.71
CA GLN A 303 13.85 3.94 -20.55
C GLN A 303 14.76 2.78 -20.13
N GLU A 304 16.07 2.97 -20.19
CA GLU A 304 17.02 1.91 -19.86
C GLU A 304 17.20 1.75 -18.35
N CYS A 305 17.79 0.61 -17.96
CA CYS A 305 18.09 0.29 -16.58
C CYS A 305 19.01 1.36 -15.98
N MET A 306 18.67 1.89 -14.80
CA MET A 306 19.64 2.63 -14.01
C MET A 306 20.68 1.67 -13.42
N THR A 307 21.96 1.89 -13.71
CA THR A 307 23.03 1.15 -13.05
C THR A 307 23.42 1.81 -11.72
N ARG A 308 24.08 1.05 -10.84
CA ARG A 308 24.59 1.61 -9.56
C ARG A 308 25.60 2.75 -9.79
N ALA A 309 26.46 2.63 -10.79
CA ALA A 309 27.47 3.64 -11.10
C ALA A 309 26.83 4.94 -11.61
N GLU A 310 25.82 4.82 -12.48
CA GLU A 310 25.03 5.97 -12.95
C GLU A 310 24.30 6.65 -11.80
N ALA A 311 23.61 5.87 -10.95
CA ALA A 311 22.89 6.41 -9.79
C ALA A 311 23.81 7.20 -8.85
N VAL A 312 24.99 6.66 -8.52
CA VAL A 312 25.98 7.36 -7.69
C VAL A 312 26.46 8.65 -8.36
N THR A 313 26.75 8.60 -9.67
CA THR A 313 27.21 9.77 -10.43
C THR A 313 26.15 10.88 -10.42
N TYR A 314 24.89 10.55 -10.72
CA TYR A 314 23.80 11.51 -10.73
C TYR A 314 23.46 12.04 -9.32
N LEU A 315 23.47 11.18 -8.29
CA LEU A 315 23.27 11.62 -6.90
C LEU A 315 24.35 12.61 -6.46
N ASN A 316 25.61 12.34 -6.74
CA ASN A 316 26.71 13.22 -6.36
C ASN A 316 26.57 14.61 -7.01
N ARG A 317 26.25 14.66 -8.31
CA ARG A 317 25.98 15.92 -9.02
C ARG A 317 24.77 16.65 -8.47
N PHE A 318 23.71 15.92 -8.16
CA PHE A 318 22.51 16.49 -7.55
C PHE A 318 22.82 17.12 -6.18
N ILE A 319 23.58 16.43 -5.32
CA ILE A 319 23.96 16.93 -4.00
C ILE A 319 24.83 18.19 -4.12
N GLU A 320 25.83 18.17 -5.00
CA GLU A 320 26.71 19.31 -5.29
C GLU A 320 25.87 20.53 -5.70
N TRP A 321 25.01 20.35 -6.71
CA TRP A 321 24.18 21.41 -7.25
C TRP A 321 23.15 21.96 -6.26
N VAL A 322 22.45 21.08 -5.53
CA VAL A 322 21.47 21.51 -4.52
C VAL A 322 22.16 22.28 -3.39
N THR A 323 23.34 21.83 -2.97
CA THR A 323 24.10 22.53 -1.92
C THR A 323 24.51 23.92 -2.39
N GLU A 324 24.89 24.09 -3.66
CA GLU A 324 25.20 25.39 -4.25
C GLU A 324 23.97 26.28 -4.39
N LYS A 325 22.83 25.73 -4.82
CA LYS A 325 21.59 26.47 -5.08
C LYS A 325 20.93 27.04 -3.81
N TYR A 326 21.06 26.34 -2.68
CA TYR A 326 20.44 26.74 -1.40
C TYR A 326 21.46 27.13 -0.31
N ARG A 327 22.70 27.42 -0.68
CA ARG A 327 23.71 27.91 0.25
C ARG A 327 23.41 29.32 0.74
#